data_AF-A0A6A1X6R6-F1
#
_entry.id   AF-A0A6A1X6R6-F1
#
_cell.length_a   1.000
_cell.length_b   1.000
_cell.length_c   1.000
_cell.angle_alpha   90.00
_cell.angle_beta   90.00
_cell.angle_gamma   90.00
#
_symmetry.space_group_name_H-M   'P 1'
#
loop_
_entity.id
_entity.type
_entity.pdbx_description
1 polymer ?
#
loop_
_entity_poly.entity_id
_entity_poly.type
_entity_poly.pdbx_seq_one_letter_code
_entity_poly.pdbx_strand_id
1 'polypeptide(L)'
;MKKLFTMFTVFMIFLFAICFLTACEKETHDGIDYFKSKCTAELNGLQLINQTPFHSPFSPDSPQATPYFLHDEDGAFFMSDLGIDRKSMAIYMVRINLYVDTPEVYLHEEQTIEKIEIEYIDPSMMRWEYLNYCQDNKVSYALINGEIVKKGTFRILSCDKEQGRYEGSFSLVFSEDTFNGTFWIE
;
A
#
# COMPACT_ATOMS: atom_id res chain seq x y z
N MET A 1 -45.01 -3.79 -8.66
CA MET A 1 -43.76 -4.58 -8.54
C MET A 1 -42.78 -4.36 -9.69
N LYS A 2 -43.17 -4.43 -10.97
CA LYS A 2 -42.23 -4.20 -12.10
C LYS A 2 -41.50 -2.84 -12.07
N LYS A 3 -42.22 -1.72 -11.82
CA LYS A 3 -41.62 -0.36 -11.79
C LYS A 3 -40.60 -0.14 -10.66
N LEU A 4 -40.77 -0.82 -9.51
CA LEU A 4 -39.87 -0.70 -8.36
C LEU A 4 -38.54 -1.46 -8.62
N PHE A 5 -38.63 -2.63 -9.27
CA PHE A 5 -37.46 -3.36 -9.75
C PHE A 5 -36.68 -2.55 -10.78
N THR A 6 -37.36 -1.90 -11.73
CA THR A 6 -36.68 -1.07 -12.75
C THR A 6 -35.96 0.13 -12.13
N MET A 7 -36.54 0.79 -11.13
CA MET A 7 -35.86 1.88 -10.41
C MET A 7 -34.64 1.39 -9.63
N PHE A 8 -34.72 0.22 -8.98
CA PHE A 8 -33.60 -0.35 -8.23
C PHE A 8 -32.46 -0.77 -9.15
N THR A 9 -32.77 -1.37 -10.31
CA THR A 9 -31.78 -1.72 -11.33
C THR A 9 -31.11 -0.48 -11.94
N VAL A 10 -31.89 0.57 -12.25
CA VAL A 10 -31.34 1.84 -12.77
C VAL A 10 -30.47 2.51 -11.71
N PHE A 11 -30.88 2.52 -10.44
CA PHE A 11 -30.08 3.07 -9.33
C PHE A 11 -28.76 2.31 -9.14
N MET A 12 -28.77 0.97 -9.22
CA MET A 12 -27.56 0.15 -9.16
C MET A 12 -26.64 0.37 -10.36
N ILE A 13 -27.18 0.56 -11.57
CA ILE A 13 -26.39 0.91 -12.76
C ILE A 13 -25.76 2.30 -12.61
N PHE A 14 -26.50 3.27 -12.06
CA PHE A 14 -25.96 4.61 -11.77
C PHE A 14 -24.86 4.57 -10.70
N LEU A 15 -25.02 3.77 -9.64
CA LEU A 15 -23.99 3.54 -8.63
C LEU A 15 -22.73 2.91 -9.24
N PHE A 16 -22.88 1.88 -10.07
CA PHE A 16 -21.77 1.27 -10.81
C PHE A 16 -21.10 2.27 -11.76
N ALA A 17 -21.86 3.08 -12.49
CA ALA A 17 -21.35 4.10 -13.40
C ALA A 17 -20.57 5.21 -12.67
N ILE A 18 -20.99 5.58 -11.45
CA ILE A 18 -20.25 6.53 -10.61
C ILE A 18 -18.93 5.91 -10.14
N CYS A 19 -18.91 4.61 -9.76
CA CYS A 19 -17.67 3.90 -9.45
C CYS A 19 -16.68 3.85 -10.63
N PHE A 20 -17.18 3.68 -11.86
CA PHE A 20 -16.36 3.72 -13.08
C PHE A 20 -15.76 5.11 -13.37
N LEU A 21 -16.43 6.19 -12.97
CA LEU A 21 -15.97 7.57 -13.19
C LEU A 21 -14.95 8.03 -12.15
N THR A 22 -14.95 7.45 -10.95
CA THR A 22 -14.09 7.89 -9.84
C THR A 22 -12.85 7.02 -9.63
N ALA A 23 -12.85 5.75 -10.02
CA ALA A 23 -11.77 4.82 -9.65
C ALA A 23 -10.77 4.47 -10.77
N CYS A 24 -11.10 4.72 -12.04
CA CYS A 24 -10.28 4.25 -13.17
C CYS A 24 -9.50 5.39 -13.85
N GLU A 25 -8.21 5.17 -14.04
CA GLU A 25 -7.44 5.89 -15.05
C GLU A 25 -7.50 5.07 -16.34
N LYS A 26 -8.08 5.64 -17.40
CA LYS A 26 -8.01 5.03 -18.73
C LYS A 26 -6.66 5.35 -19.33
N GLU A 27 -5.63 4.59 -18.96
CA GLU A 27 -4.35 4.67 -19.66
C GLU A 27 -4.51 4.03 -21.05
N THR A 28 -4.41 4.87 -22.07
CA THR A 28 -4.54 4.50 -23.49
C THR A 28 -3.40 3.60 -24.01
N HIS A 29 -2.53 3.10 -23.13
CA HIS A 29 -1.30 2.40 -23.49
C HIS A 29 -1.49 0.91 -23.83
N ASP A 30 -2.48 0.24 -23.25
CA ASP A 30 -2.67 -1.21 -23.46
C ASP A 30 -4.13 -1.69 -23.48
N GLY A 31 -5.09 -0.77 -23.38
CA GLY A 31 -6.52 -1.08 -23.42
C GLY A 31 -7.08 -1.66 -22.12
N ILE A 32 -6.34 -1.59 -21.01
CA ILE A 32 -6.77 -2.05 -19.70
C ILE A 32 -7.09 -0.84 -18.81
N ASP A 33 -8.22 -0.90 -18.10
CA ASP A 33 -8.55 0.08 -17.07
C ASP A 33 -7.85 -0.31 -15.76
N TYR A 34 -7.15 0.65 -15.17
CA TYR A 34 -6.41 0.46 -13.92
C TYR A 34 -7.01 1.31 -12.82
N PHE A 35 -6.86 0.85 -11.57
CA PHE A 35 -7.11 1.72 -10.41
C PHE A 35 -6.17 2.94 -10.48
N LYS A 36 -6.67 4.10 -10.07
CA LYS A 36 -5.85 5.33 -9.99
C LYS A 36 -4.73 5.24 -8.97
N SER A 37 -4.94 4.46 -7.91
CA SER A 37 -3.91 4.16 -6.92
C SER A 37 -2.69 3.51 -7.58
N LYS A 38 -1.52 4.12 -7.41
CA LYS A 38 -0.27 3.77 -8.11
C LYS A 38 0.93 3.98 -7.22
N CYS A 39 1.91 3.10 -7.32
CA CYS A 39 3.19 3.21 -6.64
C CYS A 39 4.31 2.92 -7.64
N THR A 40 5.36 3.72 -7.59
CA THR A 40 6.58 3.52 -8.38
C THR A 40 7.76 3.47 -7.45
N ALA A 41 8.73 2.63 -7.76
CA ALA A 41 9.94 2.52 -6.96
C ALA A 41 11.17 2.28 -7.83
N GLU A 42 12.34 2.62 -7.28
CA GLU A 42 13.64 2.38 -7.88
C GLU A 42 14.51 1.55 -6.94
N LEU A 43 15.13 0.51 -7.50
CA LEU A 43 16.21 -0.26 -6.87
C LEU A 43 17.37 -0.40 -7.85
N ASN A 44 18.56 0.12 -7.53
CA ASN A 44 19.76 -0.06 -8.37
C ASN A 44 19.55 0.34 -9.84
N GLY A 45 18.80 1.41 -10.10
CA GLY A 45 18.43 1.86 -11.45
C GLY A 45 17.33 1.05 -12.13
N LEU A 46 16.83 -0.04 -11.52
CA LEU A 46 15.63 -0.74 -11.97
C LEU A 46 14.39 0.01 -11.49
N GLN A 47 13.60 0.48 -12.45
CA GLN A 47 12.30 1.10 -12.19
C GLN A 47 11.22 0.01 -12.08
N LEU A 48 10.37 0.14 -11.07
CA LEU A 48 9.27 -0.77 -10.78
C LEU A 48 7.98 0.01 -10.61
N ILE A 49 6.86 -0.65 -10.89
CA ILE A 49 5.52 -0.08 -10.81
C ILE A 49 4.53 -1.08 -10.21
N ASN A 50 3.62 -0.55 -9.43
CA ASN A 50 2.41 -1.20 -8.99
C ASN A 50 1.22 -0.32 -9.38
N GLN A 51 0.29 -0.90 -10.12
CA GLN A 51 -1.02 -0.33 -10.40
C GLN A 51 -1.96 -1.47 -10.74
N THR A 52 -2.92 -1.75 -9.85
CA THR A 52 -3.81 -2.92 -10.01
C THR A 52 -4.79 -2.73 -11.19
N PRO A 53 -4.96 -3.73 -12.09
CA PRO A 53 -6.02 -3.72 -13.09
C PRO A 53 -7.41 -3.80 -12.45
N PHE A 54 -8.37 -3.02 -12.94
CA PHE A 54 -9.73 -2.96 -12.37
C PHE A 54 -10.48 -4.30 -12.41
N HIS A 55 -10.20 -5.13 -13.43
CA HIS A 55 -10.84 -6.43 -13.62
C HIS A 55 -10.03 -7.61 -13.08
N SER A 56 -8.94 -7.35 -12.34
CA SER A 56 -8.15 -8.44 -11.77
C SER A 56 -8.94 -9.15 -10.66
N PRO A 57 -9.03 -10.49 -10.68
CA PRO A 57 -9.50 -11.20 -9.51
C PRO A 57 -8.53 -10.94 -8.35
N PHE A 58 -9.05 -10.49 -7.21
CA PHE A 58 -8.25 -10.34 -6.00
C PHE A 58 -7.86 -11.72 -5.48
N SER A 59 -6.59 -11.88 -5.12
CA SER A 59 -6.14 -13.09 -4.43
C SER A 59 -6.88 -13.21 -3.10
N PRO A 60 -7.32 -14.41 -2.67
CA PRO A 60 -7.87 -14.59 -1.33
C PRO A 60 -6.89 -14.16 -0.22
N ASP A 61 -5.58 -14.17 -0.50
CA ASP A 61 -4.52 -13.76 0.43
C ASP A 61 -4.23 -12.23 0.40
N SER A 62 -4.76 -11.52 -0.60
CA SER A 62 -4.71 -10.04 -0.68
C SER A 62 -6.05 -9.53 -1.22
N PRO A 63 -7.06 -9.41 -0.34
CA PRO A 63 -8.43 -9.07 -0.76
C PRO A 63 -8.59 -7.63 -1.26
N GLN A 64 -7.51 -6.83 -1.31
CA GLN A 64 -7.50 -5.43 -1.71
C GLN A 64 -6.50 -5.19 -2.85
N ALA A 65 -6.85 -4.27 -3.75
CA ALA A 65 -5.96 -3.75 -4.79
C ALA A 65 -4.78 -3.01 -4.14
N THR A 66 -3.55 -3.31 -4.54
CA THR A 66 -2.37 -2.54 -4.15
C THR A 66 -1.99 -1.51 -5.24
N PRO A 67 -1.36 -0.38 -4.89
CA PRO A 67 -1.03 0.03 -3.52
C PRO A 67 -2.26 0.52 -2.75
N TYR A 68 -2.19 0.43 -1.42
CA TYR A 68 -3.18 1.04 -0.55
C TYR A 68 -2.55 1.56 0.74
N PHE A 69 -3.23 2.52 1.36
CA PHE A 69 -2.86 3.11 2.64
C PHE A 69 -4.09 3.12 3.55
N LEU A 70 -3.98 2.47 4.71
CA LEU A 70 -5.01 2.42 5.74
C LEU A 70 -4.46 3.06 7.00
N HIS A 71 -5.30 3.74 7.76
CA HIS A 71 -4.90 4.30 9.03
C HIS A 71 -6.09 4.50 9.95
N ASP A 72 -5.82 4.40 11.25
CA ASP A 72 -6.80 4.52 12.33
C ASP A 72 -6.13 5.03 13.62
N GLU A 73 -6.80 4.84 14.76
CA GLU A 73 -6.29 5.28 16.06
C GLU A 73 -5.06 4.50 16.56
N ASP A 74 -4.78 3.32 16.00
CA ASP A 74 -3.67 2.48 16.41
C ASP A 74 -2.44 2.63 15.51
N GLY A 75 -2.59 3.23 14.32
CA GLY A 75 -1.47 3.58 13.47
C GLY A 75 -1.82 3.67 11.99
N ALA A 76 -0.83 3.43 11.14
CA ALA A 76 -1.00 3.40 9.70
C ALA A 76 -0.30 2.20 9.05
N PHE A 77 -0.87 1.75 7.94
CA PHE A 77 -0.41 0.61 7.17
C PHE A 77 -0.37 0.96 5.68
N PHE A 78 0.78 0.74 5.05
CA PHE A 78 0.96 0.88 3.61
C PHE A 78 1.40 -0.46 3.01
N MET A 79 0.84 -0.83 1.85
CA MET A 79 1.30 -1.99 1.09
C MET A 79 1.35 -1.71 -0.41
N SER A 80 2.35 -2.27 -1.09
CA SER A 80 2.51 -2.21 -2.54
C SER A 80 3.23 -3.45 -3.10
N ASP A 81 2.68 -4.02 -4.17
CA ASP A 81 3.24 -5.16 -4.92
C ASP A 81 3.86 -4.67 -6.24
N LEU A 82 5.18 -4.44 -6.23
CA LEU A 82 5.92 -3.79 -7.32
C LEU A 82 6.48 -4.82 -8.32
N GLY A 83 6.16 -4.65 -9.60
CA GLY A 83 6.69 -5.41 -10.73
C GLY A 83 7.46 -4.53 -11.73
N ILE A 84 8.07 -5.14 -12.75
CA ILE A 84 8.80 -4.41 -13.81
C ILE A 84 7.84 -3.59 -14.68
N ASP A 85 6.61 -4.10 -14.85
CA ASP A 85 5.52 -3.41 -15.50
C ASP A 85 4.18 -3.81 -14.85
N ARG A 86 3.09 -3.15 -15.25
CA ARG A 86 1.75 -3.32 -14.68
C ARG A 86 1.13 -4.71 -14.86
N LYS A 87 1.66 -5.52 -15.78
CA LYS A 87 1.19 -6.88 -16.09
C LYS A 87 2.09 -7.95 -15.50
N SER A 88 3.32 -7.58 -15.15
CA SER A 88 4.29 -8.48 -14.58
C SER A 88 3.87 -8.96 -13.19
N MET A 89 4.30 -10.16 -12.83
CA MET A 89 4.19 -10.63 -11.45
C MET A 89 5.02 -9.71 -10.54
N ALA A 90 4.49 -9.41 -9.36
CA ALA A 90 5.22 -8.63 -8.38
C ALA A 90 6.54 -9.31 -7.99
N ILE A 91 7.61 -8.52 -7.98
CA ILE A 91 8.96 -8.94 -7.58
C ILE A 91 9.22 -8.53 -6.14
N TYR A 92 8.74 -7.35 -5.74
CA TYR A 92 8.90 -6.83 -4.40
C TYR A 92 7.55 -6.46 -3.79
N MET A 93 7.22 -7.11 -2.68
CA MET A 93 6.11 -6.71 -1.83
C MET A 93 6.64 -5.82 -0.71
N VAL A 94 6.23 -4.54 -0.70
CA VAL A 94 6.54 -3.57 0.35
C VAL A 94 5.39 -3.55 1.35
N ARG A 95 5.70 -3.67 2.64
CA ARG A 95 4.76 -3.46 3.74
C ARG A 95 5.37 -2.52 4.76
N ILE A 96 4.64 -1.50 5.19
CA ILE A 96 5.09 -0.53 6.17
C ILE A 96 4.01 -0.39 7.23
N ASN A 97 4.38 -0.58 8.50
CA ASN A 97 3.51 -0.40 9.66
C ASN A 97 4.08 0.74 10.49
N LEU A 98 3.27 1.76 10.73
CA LEU A 98 3.63 2.97 11.47
C LEU A 98 2.80 3.05 12.73
N TYR A 99 3.49 3.19 13.85
CA TYR A 99 2.91 3.43 15.16
C TYR A 99 3.41 4.78 15.67
N VAL A 100 2.49 5.67 16.00
CA VAL A 100 2.75 7.00 16.54
C VAL A 100 1.81 7.24 17.72
N ASP A 101 2.27 7.98 18.73
CA ASP A 101 1.45 8.28 19.91
C ASP A 101 0.19 9.12 19.56
N THR A 102 0.27 9.88 18.47
CA THR A 102 -0.84 10.68 17.94
C THR A 102 -1.05 10.32 16.48
N PRO A 103 -2.15 9.64 16.12
CA PRO A 103 -2.40 9.13 14.76
C PRO A 103 -2.19 10.17 13.65
N GLU A 104 -2.53 11.43 13.85
CA GLU A 104 -2.39 12.41 12.77
C GLU A 104 -0.94 12.79 12.42
N VAL A 105 0.03 12.41 13.26
CA VAL A 105 1.46 12.77 13.06
C VAL A 105 2.02 12.18 11.77
N TYR A 106 1.67 10.94 11.41
CA TYR A 106 2.17 10.33 10.17
C TYR A 106 1.71 11.04 8.89
N LEU A 107 0.66 11.89 8.97
CA LEU A 107 0.15 12.66 7.82
C LEU A 107 0.92 13.96 7.59
N HIS A 108 1.68 14.42 8.58
CA HIS A 108 2.31 15.73 8.57
C HIS A 108 3.83 15.68 8.73
N GLU A 109 4.34 14.61 9.34
CA GLU A 109 5.75 14.45 9.66
C GLU A 109 6.35 13.22 8.96
N GLU A 110 7.65 13.30 8.67
CA GLU A 110 8.42 12.15 8.20
C GLU A 110 8.60 11.15 9.35
N GLN A 111 8.24 9.90 9.08
CA GLN A 111 8.36 8.80 10.02
C GLN A 111 9.66 8.07 9.76
N THR A 112 10.45 7.88 10.82
CA THR A 112 11.66 7.05 10.76
C THR A 112 11.33 5.62 11.16
N ILE A 113 11.88 4.67 10.43
CA ILE A 113 11.78 3.25 10.70
C ILE A 113 13.20 2.77 10.97
N GLU A 114 13.42 2.11 12.08
CA GLU A 114 14.72 1.53 12.42
C GLU A 114 14.50 0.15 13.02
N LYS A 115 15.21 -0.85 12.50
CA LYS A 115 15.17 -2.20 13.05
C LYS A 115 15.74 -2.15 14.45
N ILE A 116 14.93 -2.57 15.41
CA ILE A 116 15.38 -2.78 16.78
C ILE A 116 15.94 -4.20 16.93
N GLU A 117 16.94 -4.36 17.78
CA GLU A 117 17.41 -5.69 18.15
C GLU A 117 16.56 -6.22 19.30
N ILE A 118 16.03 -7.43 19.13
CA ILE A 118 15.24 -8.14 20.13
C ILE A 118 15.89 -9.49 20.43
N GLU A 119 15.63 -10.01 21.63
CA GLU A 119 16.04 -11.36 21.99
C GLU A 119 15.03 -12.37 21.41
N TYR A 120 15.52 -13.26 20.56
CA TYR A 120 14.69 -14.28 19.91
C TYR A 120 14.66 -15.56 20.75
N ILE A 121 13.46 -16.10 20.91
CA ILE A 121 13.24 -17.38 21.60
C ILE A 121 13.58 -18.52 20.63
N ASP A 122 13.11 -18.44 19.39
CA ASP A 122 13.41 -19.38 18.31
C ASP A 122 13.95 -18.65 17.07
N PRO A 123 15.26 -18.80 16.75
CA PRO A 123 15.85 -18.21 15.55
C PRO A 123 15.18 -18.61 14.23
N SER A 124 14.46 -19.74 14.19
CA SER A 124 13.70 -20.17 13.01
C SER A 124 12.37 -19.41 12.84
N MET A 125 11.87 -18.79 13.92
CA MET A 125 10.66 -17.96 13.93
C MET A 125 10.96 -16.46 14.02
N MET A 126 12.22 -16.07 13.83
CA MET A 126 12.74 -14.71 14.01
C MET A 126 11.83 -13.62 13.40
N ARG A 127 11.32 -13.84 12.19
CA ARG A 127 10.38 -12.92 11.55
C ARG A 127 9.09 -12.77 12.34
N TRP A 128 8.45 -13.88 12.71
CA TRP A 128 7.16 -13.84 13.39
C TRP A 128 7.27 -13.26 14.79
N GLU A 129 8.32 -13.62 15.52
CA GLU A 129 8.63 -13.04 16.83
C GLU A 129 8.88 -11.52 16.75
N TYR A 130 9.64 -11.08 15.74
CA TYR A 130 9.87 -9.66 15.50
C TYR A 130 8.57 -8.89 15.23
N LEU A 131 7.72 -9.43 14.35
CA LEU A 131 6.45 -8.79 14.00
C LEU A 131 5.52 -8.69 15.21
N ASN A 132 5.40 -9.76 16.01
CA ASN A 132 4.61 -9.74 17.23
C ASN A 132 5.17 -8.74 18.24
N TYR A 133 6.49 -8.73 18.46
CA TYR A 133 7.12 -7.77 19.36
C TYR A 133 6.82 -6.33 18.94
N CYS A 134 6.99 -6.01 17.65
CA CYS A 134 6.72 -4.67 17.15
C CYS A 134 5.25 -4.27 17.30
N GLN A 135 4.32 -5.20 17.06
CA GLN A 135 2.89 -4.97 17.27
C GLN A 135 2.55 -4.71 18.74
N ASP A 136 3.03 -5.58 19.64
CA ASP A 136 2.77 -5.49 21.08
C ASP A 136 3.36 -4.22 21.72
N ASN A 137 4.49 -3.75 21.19
CA ASN A 137 5.22 -2.60 21.72
C ASN A 137 5.03 -1.32 20.89
N LYS A 138 4.12 -1.33 19.90
CA LYS A 138 3.86 -0.19 19.00
C LYS A 138 5.14 0.39 18.38
N VAL A 139 6.01 -0.49 17.87
CA VAL A 139 7.26 -0.11 17.18
C VAL A 139 7.04 -0.16 15.68
N SER A 140 7.22 0.98 15.00
CA SER A 140 7.13 1.07 13.54
C SER A 140 8.15 0.17 12.84
N TYR A 141 7.73 -0.54 11.79
CA TYR A 141 8.59 -1.45 11.03
C TYR A 141 8.18 -1.54 9.57
N ALA A 142 9.10 -2.03 8.72
CA ALA A 142 8.83 -2.29 7.32
C ALA A 142 9.40 -3.64 6.88
N LEU A 143 8.76 -4.21 5.85
CA LEU A 143 9.18 -5.43 5.19
C LEU A 143 9.31 -5.21 3.68
N ILE A 144 10.35 -5.78 3.08
CA ILE A 144 10.48 -5.94 1.63
C ILE A 144 10.59 -7.43 1.33
N ASN A 145 9.60 -7.96 0.61
CA ASN A 145 9.49 -9.39 0.29
C ASN A 145 9.63 -10.31 1.53
N GLY A 146 9.13 -9.84 2.68
CA GLY A 146 9.22 -10.54 3.97
C GLY A 146 10.54 -10.37 4.73
N GLU A 147 11.55 -9.71 4.16
CA GLU A 147 12.76 -9.30 4.87
C GLU A 147 12.48 -8.07 5.74
N ILE A 148 12.97 -8.06 6.98
CA ILE A 148 12.90 -6.91 7.89
C ILE A 148 13.87 -5.82 7.40
N VAL A 149 13.31 -4.66 7.09
CA VAL A 149 14.07 -3.47 6.69
C VAL A 149 14.97 -3.01 7.85
N LYS A 150 16.23 -2.69 7.57
CA LYS A 150 17.22 -2.26 8.57
C LYS A 150 16.91 -0.85 9.08
N LYS A 151 16.61 0.06 8.15
CA LYS A 151 16.21 1.43 8.43
C LYS A 151 15.50 2.04 7.24
N GLY A 152 14.74 3.10 7.46
CA GLY A 152 14.09 3.81 6.38
C GLY A 152 13.28 5.01 6.85
N THR A 153 12.63 5.64 5.89
CA THR A 153 11.70 6.74 6.10
C THR A 153 10.41 6.52 5.33
N PHE A 154 9.32 7.06 5.87
CA PHE A 154 8.01 7.13 5.21
C PHE A 154 7.43 8.51 5.43
N ARG A 155 6.88 9.13 4.39
CA ARG A 155 6.32 10.47 4.47
C ARG A 155 5.11 10.65 3.58
N ILE A 156 4.05 11.23 4.15
CA ILE A 156 2.94 11.81 3.40
C ILE A 156 3.34 13.22 2.96
N LEU A 157 3.23 13.49 1.66
CA LEU A 157 3.54 14.75 1.02
C LEU A 157 2.30 15.61 0.82
N SER A 158 1.17 14.98 0.51
CA SER A 158 -0.13 15.63 0.32
C SER A 158 -1.24 14.69 0.80
N CYS A 159 -2.29 15.27 1.40
CA CYS A 159 -3.41 14.51 1.94
C CYS A 159 -4.72 15.27 1.75
N ASP A 160 -5.71 14.61 1.17
CA ASP A 160 -7.13 14.99 1.20
C ASP A 160 -7.89 13.90 1.95
N LYS A 161 -8.07 14.13 3.27
CA LYS A 161 -8.77 13.18 4.16
C LYS A 161 -10.22 12.95 3.74
N GLU A 162 -10.90 13.96 3.22
CA GLU A 162 -12.32 13.85 2.85
C GLU A 162 -12.52 12.91 1.67
N GLN A 163 -11.55 12.88 0.76
CA GLN A 163 -11.58 12.04 -0.44
C GLN A 163 -10.74 10.76 -0.28
N GLY A 164 -10.10 10.56 0.86
CA GLY A 164 -9.23 9.41 1.09
C GLY A 164 -8.00 9.38 0.18
N ARG A 165 -7.52 10.55 -0.27
CA ARG A 165 -6.40 10.65 -1.20
C ARG A 165 -5.10 10.99 -0.50
N TYR A 166 -4.04 10.29 -0.87
CA TYR A 166 -2.73 10.43 -0.27
C TYR A 166 -1.63 10.39 -1.33
N GLU A 167 -0.71 11.33 -1.26
CA GLU A 167 0.55 11.29 -1.98
C GLU A 167 1.67 11.15 -0.98
N GLY A 168 2.63 10.27 -1.24
CA GLY A 168 3.75 10.08 -0.33
C GLY A 168 4.95 9.41 -0.96
N SER A 169 5.94 9.21 -0.11
CA SER A 169 7.21 8.58 -0.48
C SER A 169 7.77 7.76 0.66
N PHE A 170 8.64 6.82 0.31
CA PHE A 170 9.41 6.03 1.28
C PHE A 170 10.82 5.78 0.77
N SER A 171 11.74 5.53 1.70
CA SER A 171 13.10 5.05 1.43
C SER A 171 13.41 3.94 2.42
N LEU A 172 13.70 2.73 1.96
CA LEU A 172 13.84 1.55 2.81
C LEU A 172 15.15 0.82 2.50
N VAL A 173 16.02 0.64 3.50
CA VAL A 173 17.30 -0.05 3.35
C VAL A 173 17.16 -1.51 3.77
N PHE A 174 17.36 -2.44 2.83
CA PHE A 174 17.32 -3.89 3.08
C PHE A 174 18.62 -4.55 2.59
N SER A 175 18.63 -5.87 2.41
CA SER A 175 19.85 -6.63 2.07
C SER A 175 20.42 -6.29 0.69
N GLU A 176 19.56 -6.02 -0.29
CA GLU A 176 20.01 -5.77 -1.67
C GLU A 176 20.52 -4.34 -1.86
N ASP A 177 19.73 -3.32 -1.49
CA ASP A 177 20.15 -1.91 -1.43
C ASP A 177 19.07 -1.06 -0.73
N THR A 178 19.02 0.23 -1.07
CA THR A 178 18.01 1.21 -0.70
C THR A 178 16.91 1.24 -1.74
N PHE A 179 15.69 0.97 -1.30
CA PHE A 179 14.50 0.96 -2.12
C PHE A 179 13.73 2.27 -1.93
N ASN A 180 13.69 3.09 -2.97
CA ASN A 180 13.04 4.40 -2.93
C ASN A 180 11.73 4.34 -3.70
N GLY A 181 10.63 4.76 -3.09
CA GLY A 181 9.32 4.73 -3.73
C GLY A 181 8.52 5.99 -3.52
N THR A 182 7.62 6.25 -4.47
CA THR A 182 6.57 7.25 -4.39
C THR A 182 5.23 6.57 -4.64
N PHE A 183 4.16 7.12 -4.06
CA PHE A 183 2.83 6.58 -4.22
C PHE A 183 1.77 7.65 -4.27
N TRP A 184 0.68 7.32 -4.95
CA TRP A 184 -0.58 8.04 -5.03
C TRP A 184 -1.70 7.06 -4.69
N ILE A 185 -2.57 7.41 -3.74
CA ILE A 185 -3.73 6.62 -3.31
C ILE A 185 -5.00 7.43 -3.61
N GLU A 186 -5.98 6.77 -4.21
CA GLU A 186 -7.33 7.27 -4.53
C GLU A 186 -8.36 6.12 -4.58
#